data_AF-B2AU30-F1
#
_entry.id   AF-B2AU30-F1
#
_cell.length_a   1.000
_cell.length_b   1.000
_cell.length_c   1.000
_cell.angle_alpha   90.00
_cell.angle_beta   90.00
_cell.angle_gamma   90.00
#
_symmetry.space_group_name_H-M   'P 1'
#
loop_
_entity.id
_entity.type
_entity.pdbx_description
1 polymer ?
#
loop_
_entity_poly.entity_id
_entity_poly.type
_entity_poly.pdbx_seq_one_letter_code
_entity_poly.pdbx_strand_id
1 'polypeptide(L)'
;MSCKSASGSAPGITECLAATIISTISRSASSKSLIMPINETESEVKQTVIYAWVLNANIVYSSSNGALGRPAIKLLYQKIPREEADKMLEAVTCEAQEINLPAIAIEKVVEHLDESNWLLPEKERVFREWRVGLLTR
;
A
#
# COMPACT_ATOMS: atom_id res chain seq x y z
N MET A 1 -3.95 5.68 -35.11
CA MET A 1 -3.27 5.63 -33.80
C MET A 1 -3.39 4.21 -33.26
N SER A 2 -2.38 3.36 -33.48
CA SER A 2 -2.36 1.98 -32.99
C SER A 2 -1.68 1.99 -31.61
N CYS A 3 -2.47 1.87 -30.54
CA CYS A 3 -1.95 1.72 -29.19
C CYS A 3 -1.28 0.34 -29.09
N LYS A 4 0.06 0.34 -29.01
CA LYS A 4 0.82 -0.85 -28.63
C LYS A 4 0.70 -1.01 -27.12
N SER A 5 -0.17 -1.91 -26.67
CA SER A 5 -0.16 -2.40 -25.29
C SER A 5 1.21 -3.02 -25.02
N ALA A 6 1.90 -2.56 -23.96
CA ALA A 6 3.13 -3.19 -23.52
C ALA A 6 2.87 -4.67 -23.19
N SER A 7 3.72 -5.57 -23.72
CA SER A 7 3.88 -6.97 -23.32
C SER A 7 3.89 -7.13 -21.79
N GLY A 8 3.34 -8.14 -21.12
CA GLY A 8 2.77 -9.44 -21.52
C GLY A 8 2.43 -10.31 -20.30
N SER A 9 2.06 -9.70 -19.16
CA SER A 9 1.58 -10.39 -17.95
C SER A 9 0.50 -9.53 -17.29
N ALA A 10 -0.49 -10.17 -16.66
CA ALA A 10 -1.46 -9.45 -15.83
C ALA A 10 -0.72 -8.70 -14.71
N PRO A 11 -1.14 -7.47 -14.35
CA PRO A 11 -0.49 -6.70 -13.31
C PRO A 11 -0.54 -7.45 -11.98
N GLY A 12 0.56 -7.38 -11.23
CA GLY A 12 0.66 -7.96 -9.89
C GLY A 12 -0.27 -7.25 -8.90
N ILE A 13 -0.56 -7.89 -7.76
CA ILE A 13 -1.41 -7.29 -6.73
C ILE A 13 -0.87 -5.93 -6.23
N THR A 14 0.44 -5.81 -6.09
CA THR A 14 1.11 -4.57 -5.68
C THR A 14 0.95 -3.46 -6.72
N GLU A 15 0.98 -3.81 -8.01
CA GLU A 15 0.78 -2.88 -9.12
C GLU A 15 -0.69 -2.43 -9.19
N CYS A 16 -1.63 -3.35 -8.99
CA CYS A 16 -3.06 -3.03 -8.89
C CYS A 16 -3.35 -2.10 -7.71
N LEU A 17 -2.77 -2.38 -6.54
CA LEU A 17 -2.90 -1.52 -5.35
C LEU A 17 -2.29 -0.14 -5.59
N ALA A 18 -1.09 -0.07 -6.17
CA ALA A 18 -0.43 1.17 -6.53
C ALA A 18 -1.29 2.00 -7.49
N ALA A 19 -1.86 1.36 -8.53
CA ALA A 19 -2.75 2.02 -9.49
C ALA A 19 -4.01 2.61 -8.81
N THR A 20 -4.65 1.84 -7.93
CA THR A 20 -5.81 2.30 -7.15
C THR A 20 -5.43 3.52 -6.31
N ILE A 21 -4.34 3.45 -5.55
CA ILE A 21 -3.86 4.54 -4.70
C ILE A 21 -3.56 5.82 -5.53
N ILE A 22 -2.86 5.68 -6.66
CA ILE A 22 -2.53 6.81 -7.56
C ILE A 22 -3.80 7.50 -8.07
N SER A 23 -4.82 6.71 -8.43
CA SER A 23 -6.10 7.24 -8.92
C SER A 23 -6.82 8.07 -7.85
N THR A 24 -6.66 7.72 -6.56
CA THR A 24 -7.25 8.44 -5.43
C THR A 24 -6.47 9.71 -5.10
N ILE A 25 -5.14 9.67 -5.08
CA ILE A 25 -4.27 10.82 -4.75
C ILE A 25 -4.32 11.92 -5.82
N SER A 26 -4.70 11.60 -7.06
CA SER A 26 -4.79 12.61 -8.12
C SER A 26 -5.75 13.77 -7.80
N ARG A 27 -6.63 13.62 -6.78
CA ARG A 27 -7.57 14.65 -6.31
C ARG A 27 -7.26 15.22 -4.92
N SER A 28 -6.23 14.72 -4.21
CA SER A 28 -5.87 15.16 -2.86
C SER A 28 -4.36 15.06 -2.63
N ALA A 29 -3.73 16.04 -1.94
CA ALA A 29 -2.28 16.03 -1.69
C ALA A 29 -1.79 14.84 -0.82
N SER A 30 -2.72 14.05 -0.30
CA SER A 30 -2.50 12.90 0.56
C SER A 30 -3.72 11.98 0.46
N SER A 31 -3.52 10.66 0.60
CA SER A 31 -4.60 9.68 0.66
C SER A 31 -4.37 8.68 1.78
N LYS A 32 -5.43 8.36 2.51
CA LYS A 32 -5.46 7.32 3.53
C LYS A 32 -6.30 6.16 3.03
N SER A 33 -5.91 4.93 3.33
CA SER A 33 -6.65 3.74 2.94
C SER A 33 -6.59 2.66 4.00
N LEU A 34 -7.69 1.93 4.17
CA LEU A 34 -7.78 0.72 4.98
C LEU A 34 -7.85 -0.46 4.02
N ILE A 35 -6.80 -1.27 4.01
CA ILE A 35 -6.70 -2.46 3.15
C ILE A 35 -7.19 -3.66 3.97
N MET A 36 -8.42 -4.06 3.68
CA MET A 36 -9.20 -5.04 4.44
C MET A 36 -9.22 -6.40 3.71
N PRO A 37 -9.17 -7.53 4.43
CA PRO A 37 -9.34 -8.83 3.82
C PRO A 37 -10.79 -9.03 3.35
N ILE A 38 -10.96 -9.61 2.16
CA ILE A 38 -12.26 -10.12 1.72
C ILE A 38 -12.65 -11.28 2.65
N ASN A 39 -13.86 -11.23 3.22
CA ASN A 39 -14.39 -12.27 4.10
C ASN A 39 -14.65 -13.58 3.33
N GLU A 40 -13.61 -14.35 3.04
CA GLU A 40 -13.75 -15.61 2.29
C GLU A 40 -14.04 -16.81 3.20
N THR A 41 -13.79 -16.71 4.50
CA THR A 41 -14.24 -17.67 5.53
C THR A 41 -14.21 -17.01 6.90
N GLU A 42 -15.23 -17.27 7.73
CA GLU A 42 -15.33 -16.88 9.15
C GLU A 42 -14.29 -17.61 10.02
N SER A 43 -13.02 -17.57 9.64
CA SER A 43 -11.95 -18.06 10.51
C SER A 43 -11.70 -16.98 11.56
N GLU A 44 -11.86 -17.31 12.84
CA GLU A 44 -11.58 -16.50 14.04
C GLU A 44 -10.10 -16.03 14.17
N VAL A 45 -9.33 -16.09 13.09
CA VAL A 45 -7.96 -15.59 13.03
C VAL A 45 -8.03 -14.07 13.04
N LYS A 46 -7.35 -13.44 14.00
CA LYS A 46 -7.18 -11.98 14.07
C LYS A 46 -6.73 -11.43 12.72
N GLN A 47 -7.67 -10.90 11.96
CA GLN A 47 -7.43 -10.39 10.63
C GLN A 47 -6.63 -9.09 10.74
N THR A 48 -5.45 -9.08 10.12
CA THR A 48 -4.59 -7.89 10.09
C THR A 48 -5.02 -6.98 8.95
N VAL A 49 -5.28 -5.72 9.27
CA VAL A 49 -5.61 -4.67 8.31
C VAL A 49 -4.38 -3.79 8.13
N ILE A 50 -4.13 -3.35 6.90
CA ILE A 50 -3.09 -2.35 6.64
C ILE A 50 -3.76 -0.98 6.60
N TYR A 51 -3.42 -0.12 7.55
CA TYR A 51 -3.73 1.30 7.47
C TYR A 51 -2.60 2.01 6.74
N ALA A 52 -2.86 2.43 5.51
CA ALA A 52 -1.90 3.09 4.63
C ALA A 52 -2.17 4.58 4.53
N TRP A 53 -1.10 5.37 4.54
CA TRP A 53 -1.14 6.81 4.34
C TRP A 53 -0.07 7.22 3.33
N VAL A 54 -0.53 7.63 2.16
CA VAL A 54 0.32 8.01 1.04
C VAL A 54 0.37 9.53 0.95
N LEU A 55 1.59 10.06 1.07
CA LEU A 55 1.88 11.50 0.98
C LEU A 55 2.48 11.89 -0.38
N ASN A 56 3.15 10.96 -1.05
CA ASN A 56 3.76 11.20 -2.35
C ASN A 56 3.78 9.92 -3.20
N ALA A 57 2.99 9.92 -4.28
CA ALA A 57 2.88 8.81 -5.22
C ALA A 57 3.87 8.86 -6.39
N ASN A 58 4.69 9.92 -6.47
CA ASN A 58 5.60 10.17 -7.58
C ASN A 58 7.04 10.33 -7.08
N ILE A 59 7.59 9.30 -6.45
CA ILE A 59 9.00 9.27 -6.10
C ILE A 59 9.78 8.38 -7.09
N VAL A 60 11.07 8.67 -7.23
CA VAL A 60 12.00 7.79 -7.93
C VAL A 60 13.08 7.41 -6.91
N TYR A 61 13.26 6.11 -6.67
CA TYR A 61 14.31 5.61 -5.78
C TYR A 61 15.39 4.89 -6.58
N SER A 62 16.63 4.96 -6.09
CA SER A 62 17.73 4.12 -6.58
C SER A 62 18.31 3.40 -5.36
N SER A 63 18.76 2.17 -5.57
CA SER A 63 19.42 1.39 -4.51
C SER A 63 20.68 0.77 -5.11
N SER A 64 21.67 0.46 -4.28
CA SER A 64 22.86 -0.27 -4.71
C SER A 64 22.54 -1.65 -5.31
N ASN A 65 21.32 -2.15 -5.09
CA ASN A 65 20.80 -3.40 -5.64
C ASN A 65 20.11 -3.23 -7.01
N GLY A 66 20.14 -2.04 -7.62
CA GLY A 66 19.53 -1.77 -8.93
C GLY A 66 20.16 -0.58 -9.66
N ALA A 67 20.57 -0.80 -10.92
CA ALA A 67 21.36 0.16 -11.70
C ALA A 67 20.60 1.40 -12.22
N LEU A 68 19.26 1.45 -12.12
CA LEU A 68 18.42 2.52 -12.67
C LEU A 68 17.40 3.00 -11.63
N GLY A 69 17.09 4.29 -11.66
CA GLY A 69 16.03 4.88 -10.82
C GLY A 69 14.67 4.25 -11.13
N ARG A 70 13.98 3.76 -10.09
CA ARG A 70 12.68 3.09 -10.19
C ARG A 70 11.56 4.00 -9.66
N PRO A 71 10.50 4.25 -10.44
CA PRO A 71 9.34 4.97 -9.94
C PRO A 71 8.63 4.15 -8.87
N ALA A 72 8.21 4.81 -7.79
CA ALA A 72 7.50 4.19 -6.69
C ALA A 72 6.57 5.18 -5.99
N ILE A 73 5.72 4.61 -5.16
CA ILE A 73 4.89 5.31 -4.18
C ILE A 73 5.56 5.15 -2.83
N LYS A 74 5.85 6.27 -2.14
CA LYS A 74 6.25 6.26 -0.73
C LYS A 74 5.00 6.35 0.11
N LEU A 75 4.78 5.36 0.98
CA LEU A 75 3.68 5.40 1.93
C LEU A 75 4.15 5.10 3.34
N LEU A 76 3.40 5.64 4.29
CA LEU A 76 3.40 5.27 5.68
C LEU A 76 2.37 4.15 5.86
N TYR A 77 2.68 3.12 6.64
CA TYR A 77 1.72 2.08 6.95
C TYR A 77 1.81 1.60 8.40
N GLN A 78 0.67 1.13 8.90
CA GLN A 78 0.52 0.45 10.17
C GLN A 78 -0.28 -0.83 9.98
N LYS A 79 0.05 -1.83 10.80
CA LYS A 79 -0.74 -3.07 10.94
C LYS A 79 -1.68 -2.84 12.11
N ILE A 80 -2.98 -2.78 11.85
CA ILE A 80 -3.99 -2.57 12.88
C ILE A 80 -4.95 -3.77 12.95
N PRO A 81 -5.52 -4.07 14.12
CA PRO A 81 -6.54 -5.09 14.24
C PRO A 81 -7.80 -4.69 13.48
N ARG A 82 -8.52 -5.67 12.94
CA ARG A 82 -9.76 -5.44 12.18
C ARG A 82 -10.80 -4.67 12.98
N GLU A 83 -10.94 -4.94 14.27
CA GLU A 83 -11.89 -4.25 15.14
C GLU A 83 -11.61 -2.75 15.26
N GLU A 84 -10.34 -2.34 15.14
CA GLU A 84 -9.97 -0.92 15.11
C GLU A 84 -10.27 -0.30 13.76
N ALA A 85 -10.00 -1.02 12.66
CA ALA A 85 -10.35 -0.56 11.31
C ALA A 85 -11.87 -0.38 11.12
N ASP A 86 -12.67 -1.31 11.63
CA ASP A 86 -14.14 -1.24 11.56
C ASP A 86 -14.65 -0.01 12.34
N LYS A 87 -14.12 0.25 13.55
CA LYS A 87 -14.42 1.49 14.31
C LYS A 87 -14.02 2.76 13.56
N MET A 88 -12.90 2.73 12.84
CA MET A 88 -12.49 3.86 12.00
C MET A 88 -13.49 4.09 10.87
N LEU A 89 -13.95 3.03 10.19
CA LEU A 89 -14.94 3.14 9.10
C LEU A 89 -16.31 3.63 9.59
N GLU A 90 -16.73 3.26 10.80
CA GLU A 90 -17.97 3.74 11.42
C GLU A 90 -17.92 5.23 11.83
N ALA A 91 -16.72 5.80 12.00
CA ALA A 91 -16.56 7.19 12.35
C ALA A 91 -16.98 8.11 11.20
N VAL A 92 -17.87 9.06 11.48
CA VAL A 92 -18.33 10.07 10.50
C VAL A 92 -17.17 10.91 9.92
N THR A 93 -16.05 10.99 10.65
CA THR A 93 -14.84 11.72 10.25
C THR A 93 -13.82 10.84 9.51
N CYS A 94 -14.18 9.62 9.10
CA CYS A 94 -13.26 8.73 8.41
C CYS A 94 -12.97 9.24 6.99
N GLU A 95 -11.73 9.62 6.75
CA GLU A 95 -11.23 10.02 5.44
C GLU A 95 -10.50 8.86 4.71
N ALA A 96 -10.44 7.68 5.34
CA ALA A 96 -9.74 6.54 4.77
C ALA A 96 -10.62 5.81 3.77
N GLN A 97 -10.08 5.54 2.58
CA GLN A 97 -10.73 4.71 1.57
C GLN A 97 -10.62 3.23 1.95
N GLU A 98 -11.74 2.52 1.92
CA GLU A 98 -11.74 1.06 2.06
C GLU A 98 -11.30 0.38 0.75
N ILE A 99 -10.34 -0.54 0.85
CA ILE A 99 -9.84 -1.36 -0.26
C ILE A 99 -9.88 -2.82 0.18
N ASN A 100 -10.67 -3.64 -0.50
CA ASN A 100 -10.83 -5.06 -0.18
C ASN A 100 -9.92 -5.93 -1.05
N LEU A 101 -9.05 -6.74 -0.43
CA LEU A 101 -8.13 -7.68 -1.09
C LEU A 101 -8.24 -9.07 -0.47
N PRO A 102 -7.91 -10.17 -1.19
CA PRO A 102 -7.82 -11.48 -0.57
C PRO A 102 -6.77 -11.47 0.57
N ALA A 103 -7.02 -12.20 1.67
CA ALA A 103 -6.13 -12.20 2.84
C ALA A 103 -4.68 -12.58 2.48
N ILE A 104 -4.51 -13.58 1.61
CA ILE A 104 -3.19 -14.02 1.11
C ILE A 104 -2.47 -12.90 0.34
N ALA A 105 -3.22 -11.99 -0.26
CA ALA A 105 -2.69 -10.87 -1.02
C ALA A 105 -2.24 -9.74 -0.08
N ILE A 106 -2.93 -9.55 1.05
CA ILE A 106 -2.55 -8.60 2.11
C ILE A 106 -1.24 -9.04 2.76
N GLU A 107 -1.08 -10.32 3.06
CA GLU A 107 0.18 -10.88 3.60
C GLU A 107 1.36 -10.58 2.66
N LYS A 108 1.19 -10.84 1.36
CA LYS A 108 2.21 -10.51 0.34
C LYS A 108 2.52 -9.02 0.26
N VAL A 109 1.50 -8.16 0.39
CA VAL A 109 1.71 -6.71 0.42
C VAL A 109 2.49 -6.32 1.67
N VAL A 110 2.18 -6.89 2.83
CA VAL A 110 2.92 -6.65 4.07
C VAL A 110 4.38 -7.07 3.94
N GLU A 111 4.64 -8.27 3.44
CA GLU A 111 6.00 -8.77 3.21
C GLU A 111 6.77 -7.83 2.29
N HIS A 112 6.18 -7.46 1.16
CA HIS A 112 6.79 -6.53 0.21
C HIS A 112 7.10 -5.15 0.83
N LEU A 113 6.17 -4.59 1.62
CA LEU A 113 6.38 -3.32 2.30
C LEU A 113 7.51 -3.44 3.33
N ASP A 114 7.53 -4.54 4.09
CA ASP A 114 8.56 -4.83 5.10
C ASP A 114 9.94 -5.01 4.46
N GLU A 115 10.04 -5.65 3.29
CA GLU A 115 11.27 -5.78 2.49
C GLU A 115 11.71 -4.41 1.94
N SER A 116 10.78 -3.67 1.35
CA SER A 116 11.06 -2.37 0.74
C SER A 116 11.55 -1.33 1.77
N ASN A 117 11.15 -1.48 3.03
CA ASN A 117 11.61 -0.65 4.14
C ASN A 117 13.14 -0.69 4.28
N TRP A 118 13.78 -1.83 4.01
CA TRP A 118 15.24 -1.98 4.10
C TRP A 118 16.00 -1.24 3.00
N LEU A 119 15.32 -0.86 1.91
CA LEU A 119 15.88 -0.02 0.84
C LEU A 119 16.03 1.44 1.28
N LEU A 120 15.36 1.84 2.36
CA LEU A 120 15.44 3.20 2.91
C LEU A 120 16.58 3.30 3.94
N PRO A 121 17.22 4.49 4.07
CA PRO A 121 18.12 4.78 5.17
C PRO A 121 17.43 4.55 6.52
N GLU A 122 18.17 4.07 7.52
CA GLU A 122 17.63 3.70 8.83
C GLU A 122 16.73 4.78 9.45
N LYS A 123 17.17 6.05 9.37
CA LYS A 123 16.43 7.23 9.86
C LYS A 123 15.09 7.48 9.17
N GLU A 124 14.85 6.88 8.00
CA GLU A 124 13.62 7.04 7.20
C GLU A 124 12.72 5.81 7.23
N ARG A 125 13.11 4.73 7.91
CA ARG A 125 12.34 3.48 7.97
C ARG A 125 11.10 3.59 8.82
N VAL A 126 11.13 4.48 9.81
CA VAL A 126 10.04 4.73 10.75
C VAL A 126 9.83 6.23 10.87
N PHE A 127 8.57 6.66 10.80
CA PHE A 127 8.16 8.02 11.06
C PHE A 127 7.14 8.01 12.21
N ARG A 128 7.58 8.41 13.41
CA ARG A 128 6.80 8.25 14.65
C ARG A 128 6.45 6.77 14.87
N GLU A 129 5.17 6.41 14.83
CA GLU A 129 4.67 5.03 14.97
C GLU A 129 4.38 4.36 13.62
N TRP A 130 4.71 5.02 12.52
CA TRP A 130 4.42 4.53 11.17
C TRP A 130 5.66 3.92 10.54
N ARG A 131 5.50 2.75 9.94
CA ARG A 131 6.55 2.16 9.09
C ARG A 131 6.48 2.78 7.69
N VAL A 132 7.61 2.87 7.02
CA VAL A 132 7.69 3.47 5.68
C VAL A 132 7.93 2.38 4.64
N GLY A 133 7.09 2.30 3.62
CA GLY A 133 7.22 1.31 2.55
C GLY A 133 7.22 1.96 1.17
N LEU A 134 7.68 1.19 0.19
CA LEU A 134 7.68 1.54 -1.22
C LEU A 134 6.80 0.55 -1.99
N LEU A 135 5.90 1.07 -2.83
CA LEU A 135 5.21 0.27 -3.85
C LEU A 135 5.73 0.65 -5.22
N THR A 136 6.19 -0.32 -5.99
CA THR A 136 6.66 -0.09 -7.37
C THR A 136 5.45 0.26 -8.26
N ARG A 137 5.62 1.23 -9.16
CA ARG A 137 4.61 1.71 -10.11
C ARG A 137 4.90 1.24 -11.53
#